data_AF-A0A961IAQ7-F1
#
_entry.id   AF-A0A961IAQ7-F1
#
_cell.length_a   1.000
_cell.length_b   1.000
_cell.length_c   1.000
_cell.angle_alpha   90.00
_cell.angle_beta   90.00
_cell.angle_gamma   90.00
#
_symmetry.space_group_name_H-M   'P 1'
#
loop_
_entity.id
_entity.type
_entity.pdbx_description
1 polymer ?
#
loop_
_entity_poly.entity_id
_entity_poly.type
_entity_poly.pdbx_seq_one_letter_code
_entity_poly.pdbx_strand_id
1 'polypeptide(L)'
;MKAVLFTADRRQLPCVDFETLRKLDRLATTDFGLSTAQLMESAGRNVTGLLLELWAAEGRNLRDTQVLFLIGPGRNGGNGLCAARHLANRGLQVSFLLSA
;
A
#
# COMPACT_ATOMS: atom_id res chain seq x y z
N MET A 1 -18.34 -15.46 -11.52
CA MET A 1 -18.71 -14.09 -11.93
C MET A 1 -17.59 -13.16 -11.48
N LYS A 2 -16.93 -12.40 -12.37
CA LYS A 2 -15.92 -11.41 -11.93
C LYS A 2 -16.67 -10.20 -11.36
N ALA A 3 -16.38 -9.83 -10.11
CA ALA A 3 -16.94 -8.62 -9.52
C ALA A 3 -16.52 -7.40 -10.35
N VAL A 4 -17.36 -6.36 -10.39
CA VAL A 4 -17.02 -5.07 -11.00
C VAL A 4 -17.13 -4.02 -9.90
N LEU A 5 -16.05 -3.29 -9.69
CA LEU A 5 -16.02 -2.16 -8.78
C LEU A 5 -16.31 -0.88 -9.56
N PHE A 6 -16.66 0.19 -8.86
CA PHE A 6 -16.89 1.49 -9.45
C PHE A 6 -16.12 2.56 -8.69
N THR A 7 -15.54 3.51 -9.41
CA THR A 7 -14.97 4.73 -8.82
C THR A 7 -16.09 5.66 -8.33
N ALA A 8 -15.73 6.71 -7.58
CA ALA A 8 -16.69 7.74 -7.13
C ALA A 8 -17.41 8.46 -8.30
N ASP A 9 -16.73 8.65 -9.43
CA ASP A 9 -17.30 9.17 -10.69
C ASP A 9 -17.99 8.08 -11.54
N ARG A 10 -18.31 6.92 -10.95
CA ARG A 10 -19.03 5.79 -11.55
C ARG A 10 -18.38 5.14 -12.77
N ARG A 11 -17.06 5.26 -12.93
CA ARG A 11 -16.33 4.47 -13.93
C ARG A 11 -16.18 3.03 -13.45
N GLN A 12 -16.41 2.08 -14.36
CA GLN A 12 -16.20 0.67 -14.08
C GLN A 12 -14.72 0.35 -13.91
N LEU A 13 -14.41 -0.39 -12.84
CA LEU A 13 -13.11 -0.96 -12.53
C LEU A 13 -13.22 -2.49 -12.59
N PRO A 14 -12.53 -3.15 -13.53
CA PRO A 14 -12.56 -4.61 -13.61
C PRO A 14 -11.84 -5.23 -12.41
N CYS A 15 -12.46 -6.18 -11.72
CA CYS A 15 -11.71 -7.03 -10.80
C CYS A 15 -10.93 -8.06 -11.59
N VAL A 16 -9.65 -8.20 -11.23
CA VAL A 16 -8.72 -9.14 -11.83
C VAL A 16 -8.44 -10.28 -10.86
N ASP A 17 -8.23 -11.49 -11.40
CA ASP A 17 -7.81 -12.64 -10.62
C ASP A 17 -6.30 -12.58 -10.32
N PHE A 18 -5.85 -13.50 -9.46
CA PHE A 18 -4.46 -13.57 -9.03
C PHE A 18 -3.48 -13.79 -10.19
N GLU A 19 -3.84 -14.62 -11.18
CA GLU A 19 -2.97 -14.88 -12.32
C GLU A 19 -2.79 -13.63 -13.19
N THR A 20 -3.88 -12.89 -13.41
CA THR A 20 -3.87 -11.61 -14.12
C THR A 20 -3.02 -10.59 -13.38
N LEU A 21 -3.20 -10.44 -12.06
CA LEU A 21 -2.36 -9.54 -11.24
C LEU A 21 -0.88 -9.90 -11.32
N ARG A 22 -0.54 -11.18 -11.20
CA ARG A 22 0.85 -11.65 -11.31
C ARG A 22 1.44 -11.37 -12.69
N LYS A 23 0.63 -11.46 -13.75
CA LYS A 23 1.05 -11.10 -15.12
C LYS A 23 1.31 -9.60 -15.22
N LEU A 24 0.44 -8.76 -14.67
CA LEU A 24 0.61 -7.31 -14.65
C LEU A 24 1.89 -6.90 -13.91
N ASP A 25 2.16 -7.49 -12.75
CA ASP A 25 3.41 -7.27 -12.00
C ASP A 25 4.65 -7.62 -12.83
N ARG A 26 4.60 -8.72 -13.60
CA ARG A 26 5.71 -9.10 -14.50
C ARG A 26 5.86 -8.13 -15.66
N LEU A 27 4.78 -7.73 -16.30
CA LEU A 27 4.84 -6.77 -17.41
C LEU A 27 5.42 -5.43 -16.92
N ALA A 28 5.04 -4.99 -15.71
CA ALA A 28 5.61 -3.78 -15.12
C ALA A 28 7.14 -3.84 -15.01
N THR A 29 7.71 -5.00 -14.67
CA THR A 29 9.16 -5.17 -14.56
C THR A 29 9.84 -5.42 -15.90
N THR A 30 9.25 -6.24 -16.77
CA THR A 30 9.89 -6.65 -18.03
C THR A 30 9.74 -5.63 -19.15
N ASP A 31 8.55 -5.05 -19.28
CA ASP A 31 8.17 -4.25 -20.45
C ASP A 31 8.24 -2.75 -20.15
N PHE A 32 8.01 -2.37 -18.89
CA PHE A 32 8.03 -0.99 -18.43
C PHE A 32 9.25 -0.63 -17.56
N GLY A 33 10.13 -1.60 -17.28
CA GLY A 33 11.38 -1.37 -16.55
C GLY A 33 11.21 -0.92 -15.09
N LEU A 34 10.01 -1.08 -14.50
CA LEU A 34 9.75 -0.73 -13.11
C LEU A 34 10.26 -1.86 -12.22
N SER A 35 11.30 -1.59 -11.41
CA SER A 35 11.78 -2.58 -10.47
C SER A 35 10.73 -2.90 -9.40
N THR A 36 10.78 -4.11 -8.84
CA THR A 36 9.92 -4.52 -7.72
C THR A 36 10.01 -3.53 -6.55
N ALA A 37 11.21 -3.01 -6.26
CA ALA A 37 11.41 -2.02 -5.21
C ALA A 37 10.66 -0.70 -5.50
N GLN A 38 10.64 -0.22 -6.75
CA GLN A 38 9.87 0.96 -7.14
C GLN A 38 8.36 0.74 -7.03
N LEU A 39 7.87 -0.44 -7.41
CA LEU A 39 6.46 -0.80 -7.26
C LEU A 39 6.06 -0.81 -5.77
N MET A 40 6.89 -1.41 -4.92
CA MET A 40 6.67 -1.46 -3.48
C MET A 40 6.75 -0.07 -2.82
N GLU A 41 7.69 0.77 -3.26
CA GLU A 41 7.81 2.14 -2.80
C GLU A 41 6.57 2.97 -3.13
N SER A 42 6.06 2.82 -4.35
CA SER A 42 4.82 3.45 -4.78
C SER A 42 3.64 2.98 -3.94
N ALA A 43 3.51 1.67 -3.71
CA ALA A 43 2.46 1.10 -2.87
C ALA A 43 2.52 1.64 -1.44
N GLY A 44 3.71 1.60 -0.80
CA GLY A 44 3.91 2.09 0.56
C GLY A 44 3.59 3.58 0.69
N ARG A 45 4.01 4.41 -0.27
CA ARG A 45 3.71 5.85 -0.30
C ARG A 45 2.21 6.12 -0.37
N ASN A 46 1.48 5.41 -1.22
CA ASN A 46 0.04 5.58 -1.38
C ASN A 46 -0.73 5.14 -0.13
N VAL A 47 -0.32 4.04 0.51
CA VAL A 47 -0.88 3.60 1.79
C VAL A 47 -0.67 4.67 2.88
N THR A 48 0.53 5.22 2.98
CA THR A 48 0.80 6.31 3.94
C THR A 48 -0.05 7.55 3.65
N GLY A 49 -0.18 7.95 2.39
CA GLY A 49 -0.99 9.11 2.00
C GLY A 49 -2.46 8.93 2.41
N LEU A 50 -3.06 7.79 2.05
CA LEU A 50 -4.44 7.49 2.38
C LEU A 50 -4.68 7.39 3.89
N LEU A 51 -3.75 6.77 4.65
CA LEU A 51 -3.87 6.71 6.10
C LEU A 51 -3.92 8.11 6.74
N LEU A 52 -3.03 9.02 6.31
CA LEU A 52 -3.00 10.38 6.83
C LEU A 52 -4.27 11.17 6.48
N GLU A 53 -4.77 10.99 5.25
CA GLU A 53 -6.01 11.61 4.79
C GLU A 53 -7.22 11.14 5.62
N LEU A 54 -7.41 9.82 5.75
CA LEU A 54 -8.53 9.24 6.49
C LEU A 54 -8.52 9.66 7.97
N TRP A 55 -7.36 9.66 8.60
CA TRP A 55 -7.24 10.03 10.01
C TRP A 55 -7.51 11.52 10.25
N ALA A 56 -7.02 12.38 9.35
CA ALA A 56 -7.30 13.80 9.39
C ALA A 56 -8.79 14.11 9.16
N ALA A 57 -9.47 13.35 8.30
CA ALA A 57 -10.90 13.47 8.06
C ALA A 57 -11.76 13.14 9.31
N GLU A 58 -11.24 12.32 10.22
CA GLU A 58 -11.85 12.06 11.54
C GLU A 58 -11.54 13.17 12.57
N GLY A 59 -10.82 14.23 12.21
CA GLY A 59 -10.39 15.29 13.12
C GLY A 59 -9.28 14.85 14.09
N ARG A 60 -8.54 13.78 13.76
CA ARG A 60 -7.51 13.19 14.61
C ARG A 60 -6.12 13.51 14.11
N ASN A 61 -5.16 13.62 15.04
CA ASN A 61 -3.75 13.78 14.69
C ASN A 61 -3.00 12.46 14.90
N LEU A 62 -2.35 11.97 13.85
CA LEU A 62 -1.60 10.72 13.91
C LEU A 62 -0.38 10.81 14.84
N ARG A 63 0.09 12.02 15.19
CA ARG A 63 1.18 12.25 16.14
C ARG A 63 0.85 11.83 17.57
N ASP A 64 -0.43 11.79 17.90
CA ASP A 64 -0.91 11.40 19.24
C ASP A 64 -1.18 9.89 19.33
N THR A 65 -0.71 9.11 18.35
CA THR A 65 -0.99 7.68 18.24
C THR A 65 0.27 6.91 17.85
N GLN A 66 0.41 5.71 18.40
CA GLN A 66 1.41 4.75 17.96
C GLN A 66 0.81 3.85 16.86
N VAL A 67 1.50 3.76 15.72
CA VAL A 67 1.07 2.92 14.60
C VAL A 67 1.84 1.60 14.62
N LEU A 68 1.12 0.48 14.76
CA LEU A 68 1.68 -0.86 14.65
C LEU A 68 1.43 -1.44 13.25
N PHE A 69 2.49 -1.77 12.54
CA PHE A 69 2.44 -2.50 11.28
C PHE A 69 2.58 -4.00 11.51
N LEU A 70 1.60 -4.78 11.03
CA LEU A 70 1.65 -6.25 11.05
C LEU A 70 2.19 -6.74 9.70
N ILE A 71 3.43 -7.21 9.69
CA ILE A 71 4.20 -7.48 8.47
C ILE A 71 4.36 -8.99 8.27
N GLY A 72 3.86 -9.49 7.15
CA GLY A 72 4.09 -10.85 6.67
C GLY A 72 5.38 -11.00 5.85
N PRO A 73 5.83 -12.21 5.50
CA PRO A 73 7.08 -12.45 4.77
C PRO A 73 7.01 -12.12 3.27
N GLY A 74 5.82 -11.82 2.74
CA GLY A 74 5.59 -11.61 1.30
C GLY A 74 5.80 -10.17 0.81
N ARG A 75 5.53 -9.94 -0.48
CA ARG A 75 5.61 -8.60 -1.12
C ARG A 75 4.77 -7.54 -0.40
N ASN A 76 3.59 -7.91 0.11
CA ASN A 76 2.76 -7.00 0.91
C ASN A 76 3.45 -6.56 2.20
N GLY A 77 4.25 -7.44 2.81
CA GLY A 77 5.05 -7.07 3.97
C GLY A 77 6.05 -5.97 3.64
N GLY A 78 6.75 -6.09 2.50
CA GLY A 78 7.64 -5.04 2.05
C GLY A 78 6.92 -3.73 1.67
N ASN A 79 5.70 -3.77 1.12
CA ASN A 79 4.86 -2.57 0.97
C ASN A 79 4.59 -1.91 2.33
N GLY A 80 4.27 -2.72 3.34
CA GLY A 80 4.05 -2.27 4.72
C GLY A 80 5.31 -1.66 5.34
N LEU A 81 6.50 -2.23 5.09
CA LEU A 81 7.78 -1.65 5.53
C LEU A 81 8.06 -0.30 4.85
N CYS A 82 7.77 -0.16 3.56
CA CYS A 82 7.86 1.15 2.87
C CYS A 82 6.89 2.17 3.48
N ALA A 83 5.64 1.79 3.76
CA ALA A 83 4.67 2.66 4.42
C ALA A 83 5.11 3.06 5.84
N ALA A 84 5.61 2.10 6.62
CA ALA A 84 6.14 2.33 7.96
C ALA A 84 7.30 3.34 7.94
N ARG A 85 8.25 3.17 7.01
CA ARG A 85 9.36 4.11 6.82
C ARG A 85 8.86 5.51 6.44
N HIS A 86 7.85 5.61 5.57
CA HIS A 86 7.28 6.91 5.23
C HIS A 86 6.64 7.64 6.41
N LEU A 87 6.00 6.93 7.34
CA LEU A 87 5.47 7.53 8.57
C LEU A 87 6.60 7.90 9.54
N ALA A 88 7.58 7.00 9.73
CA ALA A 88 8.73 7.25 10.59
C ALA A 88 9.53 8.48 10.13
N ASN A 89 9.76 8.64 8.82
CA ASN A 89 10.42 9.82 8.24
C ASN A 89 9.64 11.13 8.45
N ARG A 90 8.35 11.06 8.81
CA ARG A 90 7.52 12.23 9.18
C ARG A 90 7.51 12.50 10.69
N GLY A 91 8.32 11.76 11.47
CA GLY A 91 8.43 11.89 12.91
C GLY A 91 7.30 11.23 13.69
N LEU A 92 6.56 10.31 13.07
CA LEU A 92 5.47 9.57 13.72
C LEU A 92 5.99 8.36 14.48
N GLN A 93 5.28 7.97 15.54
CA GLN A 93 5.62 6.79 16.33
C GLN A 93 5.17 5.52 15.62
N VAL A 94 6.14 4.73 15.16
CA VAL A 94 5.89 3.53 14.37
C VAL A 94 6.56 2.33 15.01
N SER A 95 5.85 1.22 15.07
CA SER A 95 6.36 -0.09 15.45
C SER A 95 5.95 -1.12 14.41
N PHE A 96 6.68 -2.23 14.30
CA PHE A 96 6.35 -3.30 13.39
C PHE A 96 6.53 -4.65 14.08
N LEU A 97 5.60 -5.56 13.80
CA LEU A 97 5.69 -6.97 14.13
C LEU A 97 5.90 -7.74 12.83
N LEU A 98 7.04 -8.41 12.71
CA LEU A 98 7.37 -9.25 11.56
C LEU A 98 7.07 -10.70 11.91
N SER A 99 6.22 -11.36 11.12
CA SER A 99 6.03 -12.81 11.26
C SER A 99 7.22 -13.54 10.64
N ALA A 100 7.86 -14.40 11.44
CA ALA A 100 8.88 -15.34 10.99
C ALA A 100 8.29 -16.45 10.11
#